data_AF-A0ABD0RPL5-F1
#
_entry.id   AF-A0ABD0RPL5-F1
#
_cell.length_a   1.000
_cell.length_b   1.000
_cell.length_c   1.000
_cell.angle_alpha   90.00
_cell.angle_beta   90.00
_cell.angle_gamma   90.00
#
_symmetry.space_group_name_H-M   'P 1'
#
loop_
_entity.id
_entity.type
_entity.pdbx_description
1 polymer ?
#
loop_
_entity_poly.entity_id
_entity_poly.type
_entity_poly.pdbx_seq_one_letter_code
_entity_poly.pdbx_strand_id
1 'polypeptide(L)'
;EIRCYCDAPHCVATGYMCKSELNACFTRTLDPQSTKSPLSHGCYDPLLNSGKTCHPESTYDTIHGSATLQCCHEDMCNYRGLQDVTYRG
;
A
#
# COMPACT_ATOMS: atom_id res chain seq x y z
N GLU A 1 5.28 16.39 -1.51
CA GLU A 1 6.25 15.32 -1.23
C GLU A 1 5.87 14.66 0.09
N ILE A 2 5.76 13.33 0.13
CA ILE A 2 5.40 12.57 1.35
C ILE A 2 6.33 11.36 1.51
N ARG A 3 6.40 10.81 2.72
CA ARG A 3 7.06 9.53 3.03
C ARG A 3 6.01 8.43 3.12
N CYS A 4 6.36 7.25 2.67
CA CYS A 4 5.50 6.07 2.74
C CYS A 4 6.24 4.95 3.47
N TYR A 5 5.48 4.07 4.12
CA TYR A 5 6.02 2.80 4.57
C TYR A 5 6.33 1.90 3.37
N CYS A 6 7.46 1.21 3.44
CA CYS A 6 7.99 0.36 2.39
C CYS A 6 8.61 -0.91 2.98
N ASP A 7 8.12 -2.07 2.58
CA ASP A 7 8.58 -3.38 3.06
C ASP A 7 9.56 -4.08 2.10
N ALA A 8 9.96 -3.41 1.02
CA ALA A 8 10.92 -3.94 0.07
C ALA A 8 12.37 -3.95 0.64
N PRO A 9 13.24 -4.89 0.21
CA PRO A 9 14.61 -5.01 0.75
C PRO A 9 15.46 -3.73 0.65
N HIS A 10 15.26 -2.94 -0.41
CA HIS A 10 15.99 -1.69 -0.60
C HIS A 10 15.63 -0.60 0.43
N CYS A 11 14.45 -0.70 1.07
CA CYS A 11 13.98 0.24 2.08
C CYS A 11 14.52 -0.08 3.49
N VAL A 12 15.21 -1.21 3.70
CA VAL A 12 15.76 -1.56 5.02
C VAL A 12 16.79 -0.53 5.49
N ALA A 13 17.67 -0.09 4.59
CA ALA A 13 18.69 0.91 4.89
C ALA A 13 18.12 2.31 5.19
N THR A 14 16.87 2.57 4.82
CA THR A 14 16.17 3.83 5.06
C THR A 14 15.14 3.73 6.20
N GLY A 15 15.15 2.64 6.96
CA GLY A 15 14.23 2.43 8.07
C GLY A 15 12.80 2.05 7.64
N TYR A 16 12.65 1.30 6.55
CA TYR A 16 11.37 0.91 5.95
C TYR A 16 10.56 2.09 5.43
N MET A 17 11.25 3.13 4.97
CA MET A 17 10.64 4.35 4.45
C MET A 17 11.10 4.62 3.03
N CYS A 18 10.17 5.00 2.15
CA CYS A 18 10.48 5.55 0.84
C CYS A 18 9.90 6.95 0.70
N LYS A 19 10.43 7.71 -0.26
CA LYS A 19 10.02 9.08 -0.55
C LYS A 19 9.22 9.09 -1.85
N SER A 20 7.99 9.60 -1.81
CA SER A 20 7.09 9.64 -2.97
C SER A 20 7.08 11.02 -3.62
N GLU A 21 7.51 11.08 -4.87
CA GLU A 21 7.48 12.29 -5.70
C GLU A 21 6.06 12.64 -6.16
N LEU A 22 5.17 11.64 -6.23
CA LEU A 22 3.78 11.78 -6.68
C LEU A 22 2.79 11.97 -5.53
N ASN A 23 3.28 12.21 -4.32
CA ASN A 23 2.46 12.31 -3.11
C ASN A 23 1.51 11.11 -2.94
N ALA A 24 1.97 9.90 -3.25
CA ALA A 24 1.13 8.71 -3.20
C ALA A 24 1.89 7.50 -2.63
N CYS A 25 1.25 6.83 -1.68
CA CYS A 25 1.66 5.54 -1.13
C CYS A 25 0.75 4.43 -1.69
N PHE A 26 1.24 3.20 -1.77
CA PHE A 26 0.42 2.04 -2.09
C PHE A 26 0.43 1.00 -0.97
N THR A 27 -0.65 0.22 -0.94
CA THR A 27 -0.79 -1.07 -0.26
C THR A 27 -1.39 -2.06 -1.26
N ARG A 28 -0.79 -3.25 -1.39
CA ARG A 28 -1.25 -4.27 -2.33
C ARG A 28 -1.26 -5.65 -1.69
N THR A 29 -2.29 -6.44 -1.98
CA THR A 29 -2.33 -7.88 -1.69
C THR A 29 -1.51 -8.66 -2.71
N LEU A 30 -0.62 -9.55 -2.25
CA LEU A 30 0.17 -10.40 -3.14
C LEU A 30 -0.64 -11.58 -3.69
N ASP A 31 -1.53 -12.15 -2.87
CA ASP A 31 -2.41 -13.25 -3.23
C ASP A 31 -3.88 -12.87 -2.99
N PRO A 32 -4.71 -12.62 -4.01
CA PRO A 32 -6.10 -12.25 -3.80
C PRO A 32 -7.02 -13.42 -3.38
N GLN A 33 -6.55 -14.68 -3.44
CA GLN A 33 -7.34 -15.87 -3.09
C GLN A 33 -7.20 -16.29 -1.62
N SER A 34 -6.16 -15.81 -0.93
CA SER A 34 -5.93 -16.13 0.47
C SER A 34 -6.36 -14.98 1.40
N THR A 35 -7.08 -15.34 2.47
CA THR A 35 -7.47 -14.40 3.54
C THR A 35 -6.29 -13.99 4.42
N LYS A 36 -5.13 -14.65 4.30
CA LYS A 36 -3.88 -14.36 5.03
C LYS A 36 -2.78 -13.86 4.11
N SER A 37 -3.14 -13.31 2.96
CA SER A 37 -2.15 -12.93 1.97
C SER A 37 -1.25 -11.82 2.48
N PRO A 38 0.07 -11.96 2.28
CA PRO A 38 1.00 -10.91 2.63
C PRO A 38 0.67 -9.64 1.84
N LEU A 39 0.71 -8.52 2.56
CA LEU A 39 0.60 -7.19 1.99
C LEU A 39 1.98 -6.70 1.58
N SER A 40 2.03 -5.91 0.51
CA SER A 40 3.19 -5.17 0.07
C SER A 40 2.90 -3.68 0.11
N HIS A 41 3.88 -2.89 0.54
CA HIS A 41 3.76 -1.46 0.76
C HIS A 41 4.90 -0.70 0.10
N GLY A 42 4.64 0.53 -0.33
CA GLY A 42 5.68 1.41 -0.84
C GLY A 42 5.15 2.71 -1.40
N CYS A 43 6.02 3.39 -2.14
CA CYS A 43 5.71 4.62 -2.85
C CYS A 43 5.12 4.25 -4.21
N TYR A 44 4.04 4.93 -4.60
CA TYR A 44 3.43 4.68 -5.89
C TYR A 44 4.33 5.16 -7.02
N ASP A 45 4.65 4.25 -7.94
CA ASP A 45 5.40 4.54 -9.15
C ASP A 45 4.55 4.11 -10.37
N PRO A 46 4.18 5.05 -11.27
CA PRO A 46 3.35 4.75 -12.44
C PRO A 46 4.04 3.79 -13.41
N LEU A 47 5.37 3.78 -13.46
CA LEU A 47 6.17 2.97 -14.36
C LEU A 47 6.18 1.50 -13.88
N LEU A 48 6.38 1.29 -12.58
CA LEU A 48 6.43 -0.04 -11.95
C LEU A 48 5.04 -0.66 -11.76
N ASN A 49 4.00 0.18 -11.69
CA ASN A 49 2.63 -0.26 -11.47
C ASN A 49 1.73 -0.07 -12.72
N SER A 50 2.36 -0.06 -13.90
CA SER A 50 1.73 0.03 -15.23
C SER A 50 0.57 -0.96 -15.36
N GLY A 51 -0.66 -0.48 -15.23
CA GLY A 51 -1.89 -1.28 -15.39
C GLY A 51 -2.83 -1.33 -14.18
N LYS A 52 -2.47 -0.72 -13.04
CA LYS A 52 -3.39 -0.60 -11.89
C LYS A 52 -3.56 0.85 -11.49
N THR A 53 -4.74 1.40 -11.75
CA THR A 53 -5.12 2.74 -11.31
C THR A 53 -5.12 2.80 -9.78
N CYS A 54 -4.48 3.82 -9.21
CA CYS A 54 -4.63 4.11 -7.79
C CYS A 54 -6.09 4.44 -7.49
N HIS A 55 -6.77 3.55 -6.78
CA HIS A 55 -8.09 3.85 -6.23
C HIS A 55 -7.92 4.46 -4.84
N PRO A 56 -8.50 5.66 -4.59
CA PRO A 56 -8.42 6.34 -3.30
C PRO A 56 -9.27 5.67 -2.21
N GLU A 57 -10.23 4.83 -2.59
CA GLU A 57 -11.16 4.14 -1.70
C GLU A 57 -11.14 2.65 -2.00
N SER A 58 -11.33 1.83 -0.97
CA SER A 58 -11.41 0.37 -1.04
C SER A 58 -12.67 -0.08 -1.79
N THR A 59 -12.72 0.15 -3.10
CA THR A 59 -13.68 -0.55 -3.95
C THR A 59 -13.18 -1.98 -4.07
N TYR A 60 -13.75 -2.85 -3.24
CA TYR A 60 -13.68 -4.29 -3.39
C TYR A 60 -14.34 -4.62 -4.73
N ASP A 61 -13.57 -4.63 -5.81
CA ASP A 61 -14.07 -5.16 -7.08
C ASP A 61 -14.05 -6.69 -6.98
N THR A 62 -15.09 -7.24 -6.35
CA THR A 62 -15.35 -8.68 -6.17
C THR A 62 -15.51 -9.42 -7.52
N ILE A 63 -15.49 -8.70 -8.63
CA ILE A 63 -15.79 -9.20 -9.98
C ILE A 63 -14.52 -9.67 -10.72
N HIS A 64 -13.33 -9.16 -10.39
CA HIS A 64 -12.08 -9.56 -11.05
C HIS A 64 -11.01 -9.82 -10.00
N GLY A 65 -10.49 -11.06 -9.94
CA GLY A 65 -9.39 -11.49 -9.06
C GLY A 65 -8.04 -10.81 -9.30
N SER A 66 -8.04 -9.52 -9.64
CA SER A 66 -6.86 -8.67 -9.77
C SER A 66 -6.48 -8.15 -8.38
N ALA A 67 -5.24 -8.41 -7.97
CA ALA A 67 -4.71 -7.94 -6.69
C ALA A 67 -5.06 -6.47 -6.45
N THR A 68 -5.78 -6.20 -5.36
CA THR A 68 -6.30 -4.89 -4.98
C THR A 68 -5.14 -3.95 -4.67
N LEU A 69 -4.99 -2.89 -5.47
CA LEU A 69 -4.04 -1.82 -5.21
C LEU A 69 -4.82 -0.67 -4.56
N GLN A 70 -4.49 -0.38 -3.31
CA GLN A 70 -5.05 0.77 -2.59
C GLN A 70 -3.98 1.86 -2.50
N CYS A 71 -4.39 3.11 -2.70
CA CYS A 71 -3.48 4.25 -2.58
C CYS A 71 -4.00 5.31 -1.61
N CYS A 72 -3.08 6.07 -1.03
CA CYS A 72 -3.37 7.18 -0.13
C CYS A 72 -2.31 8.28 -0.30
N HIS A 73 -2.63 9.50 0.14
CA HIS A 73 -1.87 10.71 -0.22
C HIS A 73 -1.34 11.51 0.98
N GLU A 74 -1.33 10.90 2.17
CA GLU A 74 -0.83 11.51 3.41
C GLU A 74 0.49 10.86 3.86
N ASP A 75 1.31 11.57 4.65
CA ASP A 75 2.58 11.04 5.15
C ASP A 75 2.36 9.78 6.00
N MET A 76 3.02 8.69 5.63
CA MET A 76 2.93 7.36 6.24
C MET A 76 1.50 6.79 6.33
N CYS A 77 0.58 7.21 5.45
CA CYS A 77 -0.82 6.75 5.46
C CYS A 77 -1.00 5.24 5.23
N ASN A 78 -0.04 4.60 4.57
CA ASN A 78 -0.05 3.16 4.33
C ASN A 78 0.57 2.34 5.47
N TYR A 79 1.01 2.98 6.55
CA TYR A 79 1.50 2.31 7.74
C TYR A 79 0.34 1.95 8.67
N ARG A 80 -0.06 0.67 8.68
CA ARG A 80 -1.03 0.15 9.65
C ARG A 80 -0.32 -0.20 10.96
N GLY A 81 -0.03 0.82 11.77
CA GLY A 81 0.40 0.64 13.15
C GLY A 81 -0.70 0.01 14.04
N LEU A 82 -0.41 -0.16 15.34
CA LEU A 82 -1.27 -0.75 16.38
C LEU A 82 -2.69 -0.12 16.55
N GLN A 83 -3.05 0.89 15.76
CA GLN A 83 -4.33 1.59 15.84
C GLN A 83 -5.53 0.71 15.43
N ASP A 84 -5.34 -0.38 14.69
CA ASP A 84 -6.42 -1.35 14.38
C ASP A 84 -6.79 -2.25 15.58
N VAL A 85 -5.96 -2.32 16.62
CA VAL A 85 -6.20 -3.18 17.81
C VAL A 85 -7.05 -2.46 18.88
N THR A 86 -7.21 -1.13 18.81
CA THR A 86 -7.78 -0.35 19.93
C THR A 86 -9.22 0.14 19.70
N TYR A 87 -9.85 -0.14 18.56
CA TYR A 87 -11.24 0.27 18.26
C TYR A 87 -12.22 -0.90 18.06
N ARG A 88 -12.05 -1.94 18.89
CA ARG A 88 -13.07 -2.99 19.15
C ARG A 88 -13.15 -3.29 20.65
N GLY A 89 -13.40 -2.25 21.43
CA GLY A 89 -13.82 -2.34 22.84
C GLY A 89 -15.29 -2.00 22.95
#